data_AF-H0EE72-F1
#
_entry.id   AF-H0EE72-F1
#
_cell.length_a   1.000
_cell.length_b   1.000
_cell.length_c   1.000
_cell.angle_alpha   90.00
_cell.angle_beta   90.00
_cell.angle_gamma   90.00
#
_symmetry.space_group_name_H-M   'P 1'
#
loop_
_entity.id
_entity.type
_entity.pdbx_description
1 polymer ?
#
loop_
_entity_poly.entity_id
_entity_poly.type
_entity_poly.pdbx_seq_one_letter_code
_entity_poly.pdbx_strand_id
1 'polypeptide(L)'
;MQKILMRKIRQNLGRKIGIGLNTTNAAPTTSLNALLPSTQTPFTLEKLLARILTKFEVIYKRFCRNGFDRNLEQVYYDHWLHTDQIVTIETEGGARARIKGITRNWGLLLAEELGWEDRPTGKVWELQSDSNSFDFFKGLLKRKI
;
A
#
# COMPACT_ATOMS: atom_id res chain seq x y z
N MET A 1 0.52 -4.31 -0.54
CA MET A 1 -0.33 -4.57 -1.74
C MET A 1 -1.13 -3.34 -2.22
N GLN A 2 -1.17 -2.22 -1.46
CA GLN A 2 -2.04 -1.07 -1.77
C GLN A 2 -1.44 0.01 -2.72
N LYS A 3 -0.16 -0.05 -3.11
CA LYS A 3 0.51 1.11 -3.76
C LYS A 3 0.69 1.05 -5.28
N ILE A 4 0.28 -0.03 -5.95
CA ILE A 4 0.53 -0.19 -7.40
C ILE A 4 -0.57 0.43 -8.28
N LEU A 5 -1.74 0.76 -7.72
CA LEU A 5 -2.93 0.98 -8.53
C LEU A 5 -2.94 2.32 -9.31
N MET A 6 -2.31 3.39 -8.83
CA MET A 6 -2.59 4.73 -9.38
C MET A 6 -1.63 5.22 -10.47
N ARG A 7 -0.35 4.84 -10.43
CA ARG A 7 0.64 5.34 -11.41
C ARG A 7 0.62 4.64 -12.77
N LYS A 8 0.05 3.44 -12.80
CA LYS A 8 0.21 2.52 -13.92
C LYS A 8 -1.09 2.44 -14.71
N ILE A 9 -1.82 3.54 -14.95
CA ILE A 9 -3.07 3.50 -15.74
C ILE A 9 -3.03 4.17 -17.14
N ARG A 10 -1.98 4.94 -17.48
CA ARG A 10 -1.92 5.70 -18.76
C ARG A 10 -0.96 5.28 -19.90
N GLN A 11 -0.17 4.19 -19.81
CA GLN A 11 0.66 3.72 -20.95
C GLN A 11 0.38 2.26 -21.38
N ASN A 12 0.24 2.03 -22.70
CA ASN A 12 -0.10 0.79 -23.42
C ASN A 12 0.99 -0.31 -23.39
N LEU A 13 1.62 -0.56 -22.25
CA LEU A 13 2.54 -1.69 -22.05
C LEU A 13 1.90 -2.70 -21.09
N GLY A 14 1.87 -3.98 -21.47
CA GLY A 14 1.23 -5.08 -20.75
C GLY A 14 1.51 -5.05 -19.25
N ARG A 15 0.51 -4.62 -18.47
CA ARG A 15 0.64 -4.45 -17.03
C ARG A 15 0.38 -5.76 -16.35
N LYS A 16 1.43 -6.31 -15.72
CA LYS A 16 1.34 -7.50 -14.89
C LYS A 16 1.13 -7.07 -13.44
N ILE A 17 0.14 -7.67 -12.79
CA ILE A 17 -0.10 -7.53 -11.35
C ILE A 17 0.18 -8.90 -10.74
N GLY A 18 1.17 -8.97 -9.86
CA GLY A 18 1.47 -10.16 -9.07
C GLY A 18 0.89 -10.02 -7.66
N ILE A 19 0.21 -11.05 -7.18
CA ILE A 19 -0.34 -11.12 -5.83
C ILE A 19 0.22 -12.40 -5.19
N GLY A 20 1.04 -12.26 -4.16
CA GLY A 20 1.50 -13.36 -3.30
C GLY A 20 0.75 -13.32 -1.97
N LEU A 21 0.25 -14.47 -1.52
CA LEU A 21 -0.45 -14.62 -0.25
C LEU A 21 0.05 -15.87 0.48
N ASN A 22 0.33 -15.72 1.77
CA ASN A 22 0.61 -16.84 2.66
C ASN A 22 -0.71 -17.51 3.05
N THR A 23 -0.98 -18.70 2.52
CA THR A 23 -2.28 -19.38 2.71
C THR A 23 -2.20 -20.47 3.77
N THR A 24 -1.39 -21.50 3.53
CA THR A 24 -1.33 -22.73 4.33
C THR A 24 0.05 -22.99 4.95
N ASN A 25 1.05 -22.17 4.64
CA ASN A 25 2.40 -22.33 5.18
C ASN A 25 2.40 -22.14 6.70
N ALA A 26 3.14 -22.98 7.41
CA ALA A 26 3.27 -22.91 8.88
C ALA A 26 4.29 -21.85 9.34
N ALA A 27 5.29 -21.55 8.49
CA ALA A 27 6.41 -20.63 8.75
C ALA A 27 6.91 -20.05 7.40
N PRO A 28 7.79 -19.02 7.38
CA PRO A 28 8.31 -18.20 8.48
C PRO A 28 7.39 -17.03 8.88
N THR A 29 6.27 -16.84 8.18
CA THR A 29 5.35 -15.71 8.38
C THR A 29 3.92 -16.19 8.52
N THR A 30 3.09 -15.42 9.23
CA THR A 30 1.67 -15.72 9.48
C THR A 30 0.93 -15.99 8.18
N SER A 31 0.19 -17.11 8.14
CA SER A 31 -0.64 -17.52 7.02
C SER A 31 -2.12 -17.29 7.31
N LEU A 32 -2.95 -17.25 6.26
CA LEU A 32 -4.40 -17.11 6.42
C LEU A 32 -4.99 -18.26 7.25
N ASN A 33 -4.49 -19.48 7.10
CA ASN A 33 -4.91 -20.61 7.94
C ASN A 33 -4.56 -20.41 9.41
N ALA A 34 -3.41 -19.82 9.72
CA ALA A 34 -3.02 -19.54 11.10
C ALA A 34 -3.93 -18.48 11.77
N LEU A 35 -4.64 -17.68 10.98
CA LEU A 35 -5.60 -16.68 11.45
C LEU A 35 -7.04 -17.21 11.53
N LEU A 36 -7.32 -18.42 11.04
CA LEU A 36 -8.65 -18.98 11.11
C LEU A 36 -8.99 -19.38 12.56
N PRO A 37 -10.17 -19.00 13.07
CA PRO A 37 -10.66 -19.54 14.33
C PRO A 37 -10.75 -21.06 14.24
N SER A 38 -10.46 -21.76 15.35
CA SER A 38 -10.52 -23.23 15.43
C SER A 38 -11.91 -23.81 15.11
N THR A 39 -12.95 -22.98 15.17
CA THR A 39 -14.35 -23.33 14.87
C THR A 39 -14.70 -23.25 13.39
N GLN A 40 -13.79 -22.75 12.54
CA GLN A 40 -14.08 -22.50 11.12
C GLN A 40 -13.37 -23.51 10.21
N THR A 41 -14.09 -23.97 9.19
CA THR A 41 -13.51 -24.87 8.19
C THR A 41 -12.47 -24.13 7.35
N PRO A 42 -11.31 -24.73 7.07
CA PRO A 42 -10.31 -24.16 6.18
C PRO A 42 -10.90 -23.84 4.80
N PHE A 43 -10.48 -22.72 4.22
CA PHE A 43 -10.83 -22.40 2.84
C PHE A 43 -10.05 -23.32 1.87
N THR A 44 -10.60 -23.53 0.68
CA THR A 44 -9.83 -24.11 -0.43
C THR A 44 -9.16 -23.01 -1.23
N LEU A 45 -8.03 -23.31 -1.86
CA LEU A 45 -7.28 -22.34 -2.65
C LEU A 45 -8.11 -21.84 -3.84
N GLU A 46 -8.94 -22.68 -4.43
CA GLU A 46 -9.84 -22.35 -5.55
C GLU A 46 -10.89 -21.35 -5.11
N LYS A 47 -11.53 -21.57 -3.94
CA LYS A 47 -12.52 -20.63 -3.38
C LYS A 47 -11.87 -19.30 -3.03
N LEU A 48 -10.68 -19.32 -2.45
CA LEU A 48 -9.93 -18.11 -2.12
C LEU A 48 -9.60 -17.31 -3.40
N LEU A 49 -9.03 -17.98 -4.40
CA LEU A 49 -8.66 -17.37 -5.68
C LEU A 49 -9.89 -16.78 -6.38
N ALA A 50 -10.97 -17.53 -6.48
CA ALA A 50 -12.22 -17.05 -7.08
C ALA A 50 -12.72 -15.77 -6.39
N ARG A 51 -12.72 -15.75 -5.05
CA ARG A 51 -13.13 -14.56 -4.29
C ARG A 51 -12.21 -13.37 -4.53
N ILE A 52 -10.89 -13.59 -4.56
CA ILE A 52 -9.92 -12.52 -4.83
C ILE A 52 -10.15 -11.93 -6.22
N LEU A 53 -10.26 -12.77 -7.25
CA LEU A 53 -10.44 -12.33 -8.62
C LEU A 53 -11.76 -11.56 -8.81
N THR A 54 -12.87 -12.06 -8.28
CA THR A 54 -14.17 -11.37 -8.36
C THR A 54 -14.12 -10.01 -7.65
N LYS A 55 -13.51 -9.93 -6.46
CA LYS A 55 -13.39 -8.64 -5.74
C LYS A 55 -12.44 -7.68 -6.45
N PHE A 56 -11.32 -8.18 -6.95
CA PHE A 56 -10.37 -7.41 -7.73
C PHE A 56 -11.03 -6.82 -8.98
N GLU A 57 -11.80 -7.62 -9.72
CA GLU A 57 -12.49 -7.19 -10.93
C GLU A 57 -13.47 -6.05 -10.65
N VAL A 58 -14.27 -6.14 -9.57
CA VAL A 58 -15.20 -5.09 -9.16
C VAL A 58 -14.47 -3.78 -8.88
N ILE A 59 -13.40 -3.83 -8.08
CA ILE A 59 -12.59 -2.65 -7.73
C ILE A 59 -11.92 -2.07 -8.98
N TYR A 60 -11.36 -2.92 -9.83
CA TYR A 60 -10.68 -2.53 -11.06
C TYR A 60 -11.63 -1.85 -12.04
N LYS A 61 -12.78 -2.46 -12.32
CA LYS A 61 -13.81 -1.88 -13.20
C LYS A 61 -14.27 -0.52 -12.71
N ARG A 62 -14.44 -0.37 -11.39
CA ARG A 62 -14.77 0.93 -10.78
C ARG A 62 -13.67 1.95 -10.97
N PHE A 63 -12.42 1.57 -10.69
CA PHE A 63 -11.26 2.45 -10.90
C PHE A 63 -11.16 2.89 -12.38
N CYS A 64 -11.36 1.99 -13.34
CA CYS A 64 -11.32 2.35 -14.76
C CYS A 64 -12.39 3.37 -15.16
N ARG A 65 -13.56 3.35 -14.51
CA ARG A 65 -14.65 4.29 -14.81
C ARG A 65 -14.47 5.64 -14.11
N ASN A 66 -14.14 5.62 -12.82
CA ASN A 66 -14.22 6.80 -11.96
C ASN A 66 -12.85 7.31 -11.50
N GLY A 67 -11.78 6.57 -11.79
CA GLY A 67 -10.48 6.76 -11.15
C GLY A 67 -10.54 6.46 -9.64
N PHE A 68 -9.66 7.12 -8.89
CA PHE A 68 -9.64 7.07 -7.43
C PHE A 68 -10.61 8.11 -6.85
N ASP A 69 -11.90 7.80 -6.99
CA ASP A 69 -12.98 8.62 -6.45
C ASP A 69 -13.00 8.62 -4.91
N ARG A 70 -13.79 9.50 -4.29
CA ARG A 70 -13.84 9.66 -2.83
C ARG A 70 -14.22 8.38 -2.09
N ASN A 71 -15.03 7.52 -2.69
CA ASN A 71 -15.47 6.31 -2.01
C ASN A 71 -14.41 5.19 -2.14
N LEU A 72 -13.66 5.12 -3.23
CA LEU A 72 -12.48 4.24 -3.30
C LEU A 72 -11.36 4.73 -2.37
N GLU A 73 -11.20 6.04 -2.26
CA GLU A 73 -10.32 6.68 -1.28
C GLU A 73 -10.70 6.35 0.16
N GLN A 74 -11.99 6.40 0.50
CA GLN A 74 -12.46 6.00 1.83
C GLN A 74 -12.14 4.54 2.13
N VAL A 75 -12.51 3.61 1.23
CA VAL A 75 -12.22 2.18 1.40
C VAL A 75 -10.71 1.91 1.53
N TYR A 76 -9.89 2.70 0.83
CA TYR A 76 -8.44 2.64 0.95
C TYR A 76 -7.98 3.02 2.37
N TYR A 77 -8.46 4.14 2.90
CA TYR A 77 -8.11 4.62 4.23
C TYR A 77 -8.69 3.75 5.37
N ASP A 78 -9.86 3.12 5.17
CA ASP A 78 -10.43 2.16 6.13
C ASP A 78 -9.51 0.95 6.36
N HIS A 79 -8.67 0.61 5.37
CA HIS A 79 -7.71 -0.49 5.42
C HIS A 79 -6.25 0.00 5.45
N TRP A 80 -6.04 1.29 5.74
CA TRP A 80 -4.70 1.88 5.80
C TRP A 80 -4.04 1.58 7.15
N LEU A 81 -2.82 1.07 7.09
CA LEU A 81 -2.09 0.60 8.29
C LEU A 81 -0.96 1.55 8.71
N HIS A 82 -0.85 2.73 8.11
CA HIS A 82 0.35 3.58 8.23
C HIS A 82 0.09 4.95 8.84
N THR A 83 -1.08 5.18 9.43
CA THR A 83 -1.38 6.46 10.09
C THR A 83 -0.38 6.73 11.21
N ASP A 84 0.13 7.95 11.27
CA ASP A 84 1.03 8.47 12.31
C ASP A 84 2.36 7.72 12.50
N GLN A 85 2.71 6.82 11.60
CA GLN A 85 4.02 6.17 11.61
C GLN A 85 5.11 7.22 11.33
N ILE A 86 6.17 7.21 12.14
CA ILE A 86 7.33 8.07 11.94
C ILE A 86 8.38 7.30 11.14
N VAL A 87 8.85 7.92 10.07
CA VAL A 87 9.79 7.35 9.10
C VAL A 87 11.00 8.25 8.93
N THR A 88 12.09 7.66 8.44
CA THR A 88 13.29 8.40 8.04
C THR A 88 13.32 8.51 6.52
N ILE A 89 13.53 9.71 6.01
CA ILE A 89 13.61 10.05 4.59
C ILE A 89 15.09 10.08 4.20
N GLU A 90 15.61 8.95 3.70
CA GLU A 90 17.05 8.78 3.42
C GLU A 90 17.58 9.79 2.38
N THR A 91 16.79 10.14 1.36
CA THR A 91 17.21 11.09 0.31
C THR A 91 17.34 12.52 0.77
N GLU A 92 16.70 12.88 1.88
CA GLU A 92 16.63 14.25 2.39
C GLU A 92 17.48 14.39 3.65
N GLY A 93 18.69 13.85 3.61
CA GLY A 93 19.63 13.91 4.71
C GLY A 93 19.20 13.13 5.96
N GLY A 94 18.31 12.15 5.81
CA GLY A 94 17.77 11.38 6.94
C GLY A 94 16.72 12.13 7.76
N ALA A 95 15.99 13.07 7.15
CA ALA A 95 14.91 13.79 7.81
C ALA A 95 13.87 12.83 8.41
N ARG A 96 13.40 13.11 9.62
CA ARG A 96 12.27 12.39 10.23
C ARG A 96 10.97 12.97 9.71
N ALA A 97 9.98 12.14 9.43
CA ALA A 97 8.66 12.59 9.01
C ALA A 97 7.55 11.67 9.50
N ARG A 98 6.37 12.23 9.76
CA ARG A 98 5.15 11.50 10.14
C ARG A 98 4.27 11.28 8.91
N ILE A 99 3.87 10.04 8.65
CA ILE A 99 2.99 9.70 7.54
C ILE A 99 1.59 10.30 7.77
N LYS A 100 1.09 11.02 6.75
CA LYS A 100 -0.23 11.66 6.73
C LYS A 100 -1.22 11.01 5.78
N GLY A 101 -0.74 10.31 4.75
CA GLY A 101 -1.62 9.65 3.78
C GLY A 101 -0.99 9.57 2.40
N ILE A 102 -1.81 9.73 1.36
CA ILE A 102 -1.38 9.76 -0.04
C ILE A 102 -1.98 10.94 -0.81
N THR A 103 -1.29 11.39 -1.85
CA THR A 103 -1.82 12.37 -2.79
C THR A 103 -2.91 11.73 -3.65
N ARG A 104 -4.00 12.48 -3.87
CA ARG A 104 -5.17 11.97 -4.60
C ARG A 104 -4.96 11.82 -6.10
N ASN A 105 -4.06 12.63 -6.67
CA ASN A 105 -3.77 12.67 -8.10
C ASN A 105 -2.79 11.56 -8.53
N TRP A 106 -1.72 11.35 -7.77
CA TRP A 106 -0.60 10.50 -8.18
C TRP A 106 -0.36 9.32 -7.23
N GLY A 107 -1.03 9.28 -6.07
CA GLY A 107 -0.82 8.25 -5.06
C GLY A 107 0.57 8.33 -4.42
N LEU A 108 1.18 9.52 -4.36
CA LEU A 108 2.45 9.74 -3.66
C LEU A 108 2.21 9.68 -2.16
N LEU A 109 3.16 9.17 -1.39
CA LEU A 109 3.06 9.15 0.06
C LEU A 109 3.25 10.59 0.59
N LEU A 110 2.35 11.03 1.47
CA LEU A 110 2.45 12.31 2.15
C LEU A 110 3.07 12.12 3.53
N ALA A 111 4.12 12.85 3.83
CA ALA A 111 4.79 12.82 5.13
C ALA A 111 5.14 14.23 5.61
N GLU A 112 4.75 14.57 6.83
CA GLU A 112 5.06 15.87 7.46
C GLU A 112 6.40 15.78 8.20
N GLU A 113 7.35 16.64 7.86
CA GLU A 113 8.68 16.68 8.47
C GLU A 113 8.59 17.02 9.97
N LEU A 114 9.42 16.35 10.74
CA LEU A 114 9.50 16.48 12.18
C LEU A 114 10.86 17.07 12.56
N GLY A 115 10.82 18.11 13.39
CA GLY A 115 11.98 18.72 14.01
C GLY A 115 12.27 18.13 15.39
N TRP A 116 12.76 18.98 16.28
CA TRP A 116 13.06 18.59 17.66
C TRP A 116 11.81 18.07 18.38
N GLU A 117 11.97 17.00 19.18
CA GLU A 117 10.88 16.31 19.89
C GLU A 117 9.69 15.87 19.00
N ASP A 118 9.96 15.48 17.75
CA ASP A 118 8.92 15.04 16.80
C ASP A 118 7.82 16.08 16.54
N ARG A 119 8.16 17.37 16.72
CA ARG A 119 7.28 18.51 16.45
C ARG A 119 7.20 18.77 14.94
N PRO A 120 6.00 18.97 14.38
CA PRO A 120 5.84 19.33 12.98
C PRO A 120 6.59 20.61 12.61
N THR A 121 7.37 20.58 11.52
CA THR A 121 8.00 21.79 10.97
C THR A 121 7.08 22.54 10.01
N GLY A 122 5.95 21.93 9.61
CA GLY A 122 5.03 22.44 8.59
C GLY A 122 5.46 22.10 7.16
N LYS A 123 6.66 21.55 6.96
CA LYS A 123 7.11 21.08 5.66
C LYS A 123 6.53 19.70 5.36
N VAL A 124 5.90 19.56 4.19
CA VAL A 124 5.28 18.30 3.74
C VAL A 124 6.03 17.76 2.54
N TRP A 125 6.38 16.47 2.61
CA TRP A 125 7.04 15.73 1.56
C TRP A 125 6.04 14.92 0.74
N GLU A 126 6.16 15.00 -0.58
CA GLU A 126 5.48 14.11 -1.52
C GLU A 126 6.44 13.05 -2.04
N LEU A 127 6.21 11.81 -1.61
CA LEU A 127 7.19 10.77 -1.62
C LEU A 127 6.82 9.64 -2.58
N GLN A 128 7.70 9.36 -3.55
CA GLN A 128 7.54 8.24 -4.48
C GLN A 128 8.05 6.95 -3.86
N SER A 129 7.18 5.93 -3.73
CA SER A 129 7.64 4.59 -3.38
C SER A 129 8.64 4.09 -4.43
N ASP A 130 9.85 3.77 -4.01
CA ASP A 130 10.75 2.97 -4.81
C ASP A 130 10.18 1.55 -4.87
N SER A 131 10.01 1.00 -6.07
CA SER A 131 9.22 -0.21 -6.27
C SER A 131 9.87 -1.50 -5.75
N ASN A 132 10.84 -1.42 -4.83
CA ASN A 132 11.79 -2.49 -4.51
C ASN A 132 11.85 -2.91 -3.03
N SER A 133 11.11 -2.28 -2.13
CA SER A 133 11.23 -2.55 -0.70
C SER A 133 10.06 -3.40 -0.21
N PHE A 134 10.32 -4.68 0.08
CA PHE A 134 9.35 -5.58 0.75
C PHE A 134 9.07 -5.12 2.19
N ASP A 135 10.02 -4.36 2.76
CA ASP A 135 9.84 -3.53 3.94
C ASP A 135 9.49 -2.12 3.46
N PHE A 136 8.23 -1.72 3.61
CA PHE A 136 7.74 -0.44 3.11
C PHE A 136 8.50 0.75 3.72
N PHE A 137 9.29 0.58 4.78
CA PHE A 137 10.00 1.66 5.46
C PHE A 137 11.53 1.60 5.36
N LYS A 138 12.12 0.43 5.10
CA LYS A 138 13.54 0.36 4.74
C LYS A 138 13.73 0.74 3.27
N GLY A 139 14.47 1.81 3.01
CA GLY A 139 14.81 2.25 1.66
C GLY A 139 13.71 3.02 0.95
N LEU A 140 12.72 3.57 1.66
CA LEU A 140 11.80 4.53 1.05
C LEU A 140 12.62 5.62 0.34
N LEU A 141 12.34 5.75 -0.95
CA LEU A 141 12.67 6.88 -1.83
C LEU A 141 14.03 6.77 -2.51
N LYS A 142 14.03 6.26 -3.73
CA LYS A 142 15.07 6.56 -4.71
C LYS A 142 14.57 7.61 -5.69
N ARG A 143 15.41 8.63 -5.95
CA ARG A 143 15.23 9.59 -7.04
C ARG A 143 15.15 8.83 -8.37
N LYS A 144 14.20 9.20 -9.23
CA LYS A 144 14.28 8.86 -10.65
C LYS A 144 15.29 9.82 -11.29
N ILE A 145 16.37 9.28 -11.85
CA ILE A 145 17.22 10.02 -12.81
C ILE A 145 16.45 10.12 -14.13
#